data_AF-A0A7V2TPH2-F1
#
_entry.id   AF-A0A7V2TPH2-F1
#
_cell.length_a   1.000
_cell.length_b   1.000
_cell.length_c   1.000
_cell.angle_alpha   90.00
_cell.angle_beta   90.00
_cell.angle_gamma   90.00
#
_symmetry.space_group_name_H-M   'P 1'
#
loop_
_entity.id
_entity.type
_entity.pdbx_description
1 polymer ?
#
loop_
_entity_poly.entity_id
_entity_poly.type
_entity_poly.pdbx_seq_one_letter_code
_entity_poly.pdbx_strand_id
1 'polypeptide(L)'
;GQLDPSIAQYISGGREGIFPKADSDAQVPAPYGNGGGNMVYRLREGIERFLITDINNPSASNMAQSTVYIMFDQLSTDSAMYNHVPGGSNVLYMDGHVEFLRYDRTGKGPVNEPMAVLGGLFSS
;
A
#
# COMPACT_ATOMS: atom_id res chain seq x y z
N GLY A 1 21.87 5.38 3.04
CA GLY A 1 20.72 5.93 3.78
C GLY A 1 20.78 5.39 5.18
N GLN A 2 21.05 6.25 6.15
CA GLN A 2 21.06 5.83 7.56
C GLN A 2 19.61 5.73 8.02
N LEU A 3 19.22 4.61 8.62
CA LEU A 3 17.88 4.45 9.18
C LEU A 3 17.67 5.53 10.24
N ASP A 4 16.50 6.18 10.22
CA ASP A 4 16.17 7.20 11.21
C ASP A 4 16.23 6.55 12.61
N PRO A 5 17.03 7.08 13.55
CA PRO A 5 17.16 6.50 14.90
C PRO A 5 15.83 6.38 15.64
N SER A 6 14.81 7.19 15.27
CA SER A 6 13.47 7.10 15.84
C SER A 6 12.75 5.81 15.46
N ILE A 7 13.03 5.20 14.29
CA ILE A 7 12.44 3.93 13.86
C ILE A 7 12.98 2.77 14.72
N ALA A 8 14.23 2.86 15.18
CA ALA A 8 14.85 1.81 15.98
C ALA A 8 14.08 1.51 17.26
N GLN A 9 13.41 2.51 17.87
CA GLN A 9 12.58 2.32 19.06
C GLN A 9 11.29 1.56 18.79
N TYR A 10 10.74 1.63 17.56
CA TYR A 10 9.56 0.87 17.17
C TYR A 10 9.93 -0.58 16.82
N ILE A 11 11.09 -0.78 16.19
CA ILE A 11 11.60 -2.12 15.88
C ILE A 11 12.02 -2.87 17.16
N SER A 12 12.61 -2.17 18.14
CA SER A 12 13.05 -2.78 19.40
C SER A 12 11.94 -2.96 20.44
N GLY A 13 10.71 -2.55 20.14
CA GLY A 13 9.58 -2.60 21.08
C GLY A 13 9.65 -1.55 22.21
N GLY A 14 10.57 -0.60 22.16
CA GLY A 14 10.66 0.50 23.13
C GLY A 14 9.53 1.52 23.02
N ARG A 15 8.82 1.55 21.88
CA ARG A 15 7.58 2.29 21.66
C ARG A 15 6.64 1.46 20.78
N GLU A 16 5.37 1.44 21.16
CA GLU A 16 4.29 0.79 20.40
C GLU A 16 3.40 1.85 19.75
N GLY A 17 2.81 1.52 18.60
CA GLY A 17 1.89 2.39 17.86
C GLY A 17 2.40 2.80 16.48
N ILE A 18 1.60 3.62 15.79
CA ILE A 18 1.92 4.10 14.44
C ILE A 18 3.13 5.04 14.52
N PHE A 19 4.14 4.76 13.71
CA PHE A 19 5.30 5.64 13.57
C PHE A 19 4.83 7.02 13.10
N PRO A 20 5.10 8.13 13.81
CA PRO A 20 4.54 9.44 13.48
C PRO A 20 4.80 9.90 12.05
N LYS A 21 5.92 9.50 11.43
CA LYS A 21 6.20 9.84 10.03
C LYS A 21 5.31 9.11 9.03
N ALA A 22 4.62 8.05 9.43
CA ALA A 22 3.61 7.40 8.60
C ALA A 22 2.41 8.33 8.33
N ASP A 23 2.18 9.33 9.19
CA ASP A 23 1.17 10.39 8.98
C ASP A 23 1.75 11.65 8.32
N SER A 24 2.91 11.55 7.67
CA SER A 24 3.55 12.67 6.96
C SER A 24 3.92 12.28 5.53
N ASP A 25 3.93 13.27 4.63
CA ASP A 25 4.49 13.07 3.29
C ASP A 25 5.99 12.71 3.41
N ALA A 26 6.45 11.73 2.64
CA ALA A 26 7.81 11.23 2.70
C ALA A 26 8.62 11.70 1.49
N GLN A 27 9.75 12.33 1.73
CA GLN A 27 10.70 12.68 0.67
C GLN A 27 11.56 11.47 0.30
N VAL A 28 11.59 11.14 -0.98
CA VAL A 28 12.33 10.02 -1.54
C VAL A 28 13.17 10.50 -2.74
N PRO A 29 14.28 9.83 -3.10
CA PRO A 29 14.98 10.17 -4.34
C PRO A 29 14.06 10.01 -5.55
N ALA A 30 14.15 10.91 -6.52
CA ALA A 30 13.48 10.70 -7.81
C ALA A 30 14.06 9.47 -8.53
N PRO A 31 13.26 8.66 -9.25
CA PRO A 31 11.84 8.86 -9.57
C PRO A 31 10.89 8.09 -8.62
N TYR A 32 11.31 7.77 -7.40
CA TYR A 32 10.57 6.86 -6.52
C TYR A 32 9.37 7.50 -5.79
N GLY A 33 9.06 8.77 -6.06
CA GLY A 33 7.86 9.45 -5.57
C GLY A 33 6.65 9.24 -6.48
N ASN A 34 5.47 9.69 -6.02
CA ASN A 34 4.24 9.69 -6.81
C ASN A 34 4.45 10.47 -8.13
N GLY A 35 3.94 9.93 -9.24
CA GLY A 35 4.07 10.55 -10.56
C GLY A 35 5.51 10.64 -11.09
N GLY A 36 6.45 9.85 -10.55
CA GLY A 36 7.88 9.91 -10.93
C GLY A 36 8.66 11.02 -10.23
N GLY A 37 8.07 11.66 -9.22
CA GLY A 37 8.70 12.75 -8.46
C GLY A 37 9.62 12.26 -7.33
N ASN A 38 9.85 13.15 -6.36
CA ASN A 38 10.68 12.93 -5.18
C ASN A 38 9.86 12.90 -3.87
N MET A 39 8.55 12.75 -3.96
CA MET A 39 7.64 12.80 -2.82
C MET A 39 6.62 11.68 -2.87
N VAL A 40 6.49 10.95 -1.76
CA VAL A 40 5.40 10.02 -1.50
C VAL A 40 4.37 10.72 -0.63
N TYR A 41 3.15 10.90 -1.13
CA TYR A 41 2.10 11.57 -0.37
C TYR A 41 1.41 10.62 0.60
N ARG A 42 1.09 11.12 1.80
CA ARG A 42 0.26 10.39 2.77
C ARG A 42 -1.17 10.24 2.27
N LEU A 43 -1.83 9.17 2.70
CA LEU A 43 -3.26 8.98 2.47
C LEU A 43 -4.04 10.04 3.26
N ARG A 44 -4.90 10.78 2.55
CA ARG A 44 -5.85 11.74 3.11
C ARG A 44 -7.04 11.86 2.18
N GLU A 45 -8.15 12.39 2.69
CA GLU A 45 -9.30 12.72 1.84
C GLU A 45 -8.87 13.64 0.67
N GLY A 46 -9.27 13.29 -0.55
CA GLY A 46 -8.94 14.04 -1.76
C GLY A 46 -7.56 13.74 -2.36
N ILE A 47 -6.78 12.78 -1.84
CA ILE A 47 -5.47 12.40 -2.40
C ILE A 47 -5.59 11.72 -3.77
N GLU A 48 -6.71 11.06 -4.06
CA GLU A 48 -7.02 10.45 -5.35
C GLU A 48 -6.95 11.45 -6.51
N ARG A 49 -7.10 12.75 -6.23
CA ARG A 49 -7.03 13.80 -7.25
C ARG A 49 -5.69 13.86 -7.97
N PHE A 50 -4.61 13.43 -7.31
CA PHE A 50 -3.29 13.32 -7.95
C PHE A 50 -3.19 12.15 -8.92
N LEU A 51 -4.16 11.25 -8.92
CA LEU A 51 -4.28 10.12 -9.84
C LEU A 51 -5.29 10.39 -10.97
N ILE A 52 -6.07 11.49 -10.88
CA ILE A 52 -7.00 11.90 -11.94
C ILE A 52 -6.19 12.53 -13.07
N THR A 53 -6.20 11.89 -14.23
CA THR A 53 -5.53 12.40 -15.44
C THR A 53 -6.39 13.41 -16.21
N ASP A 54 -7.72 13.36 -16.06
CA ASP A 54 -8.68 14.29 -16.67
C ASP A 54 -9.54 14.99 -15.61
N ILE A 55 -9.17 16.23 -15.28
CA ILE A 55 -9.82 17.07 -14.26
C ILE A 55 -11.23 17.53 -14.69
N ASN A 56 -11.54 17.51 -15.98
CA ASN A 56 -12.81 18.03 -16.49
C ASN A 56 -13.94 17.00 -16.43
N ASN A 57 -13.63 15.75 -16.09
CA ASN A 57 -14.61 14.70 -15.91
C ASN A 57 -14.97 14.55 -14.42
N PRO A 58 -16.13 15.07 -13.96
CA PRO A 58 -16.52 15.00 -12.54
C PRO A 58 -16.68 13.56 -12.02
N SER A 59 -16.95 12.60 -12.90
CA SER A 59 -17.05 11.17 -12.53
C SER A 59 -15.68 10.51 -12.32
N ALA A 60 -14.58 11.14 -12.77
CA ALA A 60 -13.24 10.57 -12.67
C ALA A 60 -12.75 10.49 -11.22
N SER A 61 -13.23 11.37 -10.32
CA SER A 61 -12.90 11.31 -8.88
C SER A 61 -13.38 10.03 -8.23
N ASN A 62 -14.61 9.59 -8.51
CA ASN A 62 -15.16 8.35 -7.96
C ASN A 62 -14.39 7.13 -8.49
N MET A 63 -14.08 7.11 -9.80
CA MET A 63 -13.29 6.02 -10.39
C MET A 63 -11.87 5.96 -9.84
N ALA A 64 -11.26 7.11 -9.54
CA ALA A 64 -9.92 7.14 -8.96
C ALA A 64 -9.91 6.53 -7.54
N GLN A 65 -10.90 6.84 -6.70
CA GLN A 65 -10.98 6.24 -5.36
C GLN A 65 -11.16 4.71 -5.40
N SER A 66 -11.90 4.17 -6.38
CA SER A 66 -12.06 2.72 -6.56
C SER A 66 -10.80 2.00 -7.06
N THR A 67 -9.68 2.68 -7.27
CA THR A 67 -8.41 2.07 -7.73
C THR A 67 -7.27 2.17 -6.72
N VAL A 68 -7.46 2.92 -5.62
CA VAL A 68 -6.44 3.11 -4.58
C VAL A 68 -6.66 2.09 -3.47
N TYR A 69 -5.74 1.13 -3.38
CA TYR A 69 -5.71 0.17 -2.28
C TYR A 69 -5.31 0.85 -0.97
N ILE A 70 -6.09 0.64 0.09
CA ILE A 70 -5.86 1.21 1.43
C ILE A 70 -5.35 0.13 2.39
N MET A 71 -5.98 -1.04 2.38
CA MET A 71 -5.60 -2.19 3.20
C MET A 71 -5.87 -3.48 2.43
N PHE A 72 -5.10 -4.51 2.71
CA PHE A 72 -5.32 -5.85 2.17
C PHE A 72 -4.82 -6.91 3.15
N ASP A 73 -5.39 -8.12 3.08
CA ASP A 73 -4.94 -9.24 3.90
C ASP A 73 -3.49 -9.61 3.59
N GLN A 74 -2.80 -10.14 4.59
CA GLN A 74 -1.40 -10.60 4.46
C GLN A 74 -1.25 -11.60 3.31
N LEU A 75 -0.19 -11.40 2.52
CA LEU A 75 0.19 -12.22 1.38
C LEU A 75 1.56 -12.85 1.66
N SER A 76 1.73 -14.10 1.27
CA SER A 76 3.00 -14.82 1.44
C SER A 76 3.20 -15.82 0.32
N THR A 77 4.46 -16.15 0.02
CA THR A 77 4.80 -17.26 -0.87
C THR A 77 4.50 -18.63 -0.24
N ASP A 78 4.30 -18.68 1.08
CA ASP A 78 3.84 -19.89 1.77
C ASP A 78 2.31 -19.91 1.85
N SER A 79 1.72 -20.96 1.29
CA SER A 79 0.28 -21.23 1.36
C SER A 79 -0.29 -21.26 2.79
N ALA A 80 0.52 -21.62 3.80
CA ALA A 80 0.11 -21.66 5.20
C ALA A 80 -0.11 -20.27 5.82
N MET A 81 0.40 -19.23 5.19
CA MET A 81 0.35 -17.84 5.67
C MET A 81 -0.77 -17.01 5.00
N TYR A 82 -1.62 -17.64 4.19
CA TYR A 82 -2.82 -17.00 3.66
C TYR A 82 -3.97 -17.06 4.67
N ASN A 83 -4.68 -15.94 4.83
CA ASN A 83 -5.93 -15.90 5.59
C ASN A 83 -7.07 -16.65 4.89
N HIS A 84 -6.97 -16.89 3.58
CA HIS A 84 -7.94 -17.68 2.81
C HIS A 84 -7.25 -18.50 1.70
N VAL A 85 -7.35 -19.83 1.79
CA VAL A 85 -6.88 -20.78 0.76
C VAL A 85 -8.07 -21.14 -0.15
N PRO A 86 -7.95 -21.10 -1.49
CA PRO A 86 -6.73 -20.96 -2.29
C PRO A 86 -6.47 -19.51 -2.73
N GLY A 87 -5.34 -18.97 -2.26
CA GLY A 87 -4.58 -17.86 -2.83
C GLY A 87 -5.39 -16.64 -3.24
N GLY A 88 -5.89 -15.86 -2.28
CA GLY A 88 -6.45 -14.55 -2.55
C GLY A 88 -6.48 -13.69 -1.30
N SER A 89 -6.82 -12.42 -1.44
CA SER A 89 -6.85 -11.44 -0.34
C SER A 89 -8.01 -10.49 -0.55
N ASN A 90 -8.68 -10.13 0.56
CA ASN A 90 -9.64 -9.04 0.54
C ASN A 90 -8.87 -7.73 0.51
N VAL A 91 -9.24 -6.85 -0.42
CA VAL A 91 -8.63 -5.55 -0.62
C VAL A 91 -9.66 -4.46 -0.37
N LEU A 92 -9.38 -3.58 0.59
CA LEU A 92 -10.13 -2.38 0.89
C LEU A 92 -9.62 -1.22 0.03
N TYR A 93 -10.53 -0.50 -0.62
CA TYR A 93 -10.23 0.65 -1.46
C TYR A 93 -10.65 1.98 -0.81
N MET A 94 -10.22 3.10 -1.39
CA MET A 94 -10.40 4.44 -0.82
C MET A 94 -11.87 4.89 -0.74
N ASP A 95 -12.72 4.41 -1.65
CA ASP A 95 -14.17 4.63 -1.63
C ASP A 95 -14.91 3.75 -0.59
N GLY A 96 -14.18 2.92 0.16
CA GLY A 96 -14.70 2.05 1.20
C GLY A 96 -15.22 0.70 0.72
N HIS A 97 -15.15 0.39 -0.59
CA HIS A 97 -15.52 -0.95 -1.07
C HIS A 97 -14.42 -1.97 -0.76
N VAL A 98 -14.84 -3.24 -0.64
CA VAL A 98 -13.94 -4.38 -0.47
C VAL A 98 -14.14 -5.33 -1.65
N GLU A 99 -13.05 -5.74 -2.28
CA GLU A 99 -13.04 -6.73 -3.35
C GLU A 99 -12.14 -7.90 -2.98
N PHE A 100 -12.57 -9.12 -3.29
CA PHE A 100 -11.70 -10.29 -3.18
C PHE A 100 -10.89 -10.45 -4.47
N LEU A 101 -9.58 -10.27 -4.37
CA LEU A 101 -8.66 -10.49 -5.47
C LEU A 101 -8.01 -11.86 -5.37
N ARG A 102 -8.05 -12.63 -6.45
CA ARG A 102 -7.32 -13.90 -6.57
C ARG A 102 -5.84 -13.62 -6.82
N TYR A 103 -4.98 -14.43 -6.22
CA TYR A 103 -3.56 -14.38 -6.42
C TYR A 103 -3.21 -14.67 -7.87
N ASP A 104 -2.55 -13.72 -8.48
CA ASP A 104 -1.96 -13.85 -9.80
C ASP A 104 -0.49 -13.49 -9.70
N ARG A 105 0.36 -14.48 -9.95
CA ARG A 105 1.82 -14.35 -9.92
C ARG A 105 2.30 -13.15 -10.75
N THR A 106 1.69 -12.93 -11.91
CA THR A 106 2.06 -11.86 -12.87
C THR A 106 1.03 -10.73 -12.93
N GLY A 107 0.04 -10.76 -12.04
CA GLY A 107 -1.06 -9.83 -12.03
C GLY A 107 -0.68 -8.43 -11.53
N LYS A 108 -1.65 -7.53 -11.63
CA LYS A 108 -1.56 -6.23 -10.97
C LYS A 108 -1.55 -6.44 -9.46
N GLY A 109 -0.77 -5.62 -8.75
CA GLY A 109 -0.80 -5.61 -7.29
C GLY A 109 -2.19 -5.24 -6.76
N PRO A 110 -2.47 -5.47 -5.47
CA PRO A 110 -1.52 -5.93 -4.46
C PRO A 110 -1.35 -7.47 -4.38
N VAL A 111 -2.21 -8.27 -5.02
CA VAL A 111 -2.24 -9.74 -4.85
C VAL A 111 -1.37 -10.47 -5.89
N ASN A 112 -0.07 -10.21 -5.86
CA ASN A 112 0.92 -10.79 -6.80
C ASN A 112 2.22 -11.27 -6.12
N GLU A 113 3.10 -11.93 -6.88
CA GLU A 113 4.32 -12.56 -6.34
C GLU A 113 5.29 -11.56 -5.66
N PRO A 114 5.59 -10.38 -6.23
CA PRO A 114 6.48 -9.43 -5.57
C PRO A 114 5.98 -9.01 -4.17
N MET A 115 4.67 -8.77 -4.03
CA MET A 115 4.07 -8.43 -2.73
C MET A 115 4.06 -9.62 -1.77
N ALA A 116 3.83 -10.84 -2.27
CA ALA A 116 3.88 -12.05 -1.46
C ALA A 116 5.29 -12.35 -0.93
N VAL A 117 6.33 -12.13 -1.74
CA VAL A 117 7.74 -12.25 -1.31
C VAL A 117 8.07 -11.19 -0.26
N LEU A 118 7.62 -9.95 -0.47
CA LEU A 118 7.82 -8.87 0.49
C LEU A 118 7.15 -9.17 1.85
N GLY A 119 5.92 -9.69 1.84
CA GLY A 119 5.22 -10.13 3.05
C GLY A 119 5.93 -11.31 3.74
N GLY A 120 6.47 -12.25 2.96
CA GLY A 120 7.31 -13.34 3.47
C GLY A 120 8.55 -12.84 4.21
N LEU A 121 9.22 -11.82 3.69
CA LEU A 121 10.42 -11.23 4.33
C LEU A 121 10.12 -10.59 5.68
N PHE A 122 8.92 -10.02 5.87
CA PHE A 122 8.52 -9.42 7.15
C PHE A 122 8.00 -10.43 8.17
N SER A 123 7.70 -11.66 7.74
CA SER A 123 7.15 -12.72 8.61
C SER A 123 8.14 -13.82 8.95
N SER A 124 9.35 -13.78 8.38
CA SER A 124 10.46 -14.71 8.65
C SER A 124 11.34 -14.31 9.83
#